data_AF-A0A4V1ISD0-F1
#
_entry.id   AF-A0A4V1ISD0-F1
#
_cell.length_a   1.000
_cell.length_b   1.000
_cell.length_c   1.000
_cell.angle_alpha   90.00
_cell.angle_beta   90.00
_cell.angle_gamma   90.00
#
_symmetry.space_group_name_H-M   'P 1'
#
loop_
_entity.id
_entity.type
_entity.pdbx_description
1 polymer ?
#
loop_
_entity_poly.entity_id
_entity_poly.type
_entity_poly.pdbx_seq_one_letter_code
_entity_poly.pdbx_strand_id
1 'polypeptide(L)'
;MNTFKHSGGPYGENLYKIAGTAPILFNLSSAIEDWANEVQFYSPGEIFNTTNFERFGHYTQMVWPTTKSIGCCAAENGLLSNVIYACEYSPPGNVIGEAAYE
;
A
#
# COMPACT_ATOMS: atom_id res chain seq x y z
N MET A 1 -7.21 -17.63 13.46
CA MET A 1 -6.10 -16.65 13.56
C MET A 1 -6.41 -15.50 12.62
N ASN A 2 -6.38 -14.26 13.11
CA ASN A 2 -6.63 -13.07 12.28
C ASN A 2 -5.29 -12.62 11.68
N THR A 3 -5.03 -12.97 10.42
CA THR A 3 -3.79 -12.60 9.71
C THR A 3 -3.99 -11.34 8.88
N PHE A 4 -3.13 -10.34 9.07
CA PHE A 4 -3.05 -9.18 8.17
C PHE A 4 -2.21 -9.58 6.96
N LYS A 5 -2.85 -9.66 5.78
CA LYS A 5 -2.22 -10.15 4.55
C LYS A 5 -2.94 -9.57 3.34
N HIS A 6 -2.25 -9.54 2.21
CA HIS A 6 -2.84 -9.14 0.93
C HIS A 6 -4.00 -10.04 0.51
N SER A 7 -4.97 -9.46 -0.19
CA SER A 7 -6.15 -10.16 -0.69
C SER A 7 -5.82 -11.24 -1.74
N GLY A 8 -4.76 -11.03 -2.51
CA GLY A 8 -4.41 -11.87 -3.67
C GLY A 8 -5.35 -11.67 -4.87
N GLY A 9 -6.12 -10.57 -4.86
CA GLY A 9 -7.00 -10.19 -5.95
C GLY A 9 -6.25 -9.72 -7.21
N PRO A 10 -6.99 -9.32 -8.27
CA PRO A 10 -6.41 -8.90 -9.55
C PRO A 10 -5.86 -7.46 -9.55
N TYR A 11 -5.98 -6.74 -8.44
CA TYR A 11 -5.56 -5.34 -8.30
C TYR A 11 -4.23 -5.23 -7.55
N GLY A 12 -3.51 -4.14 -7.76
CA GLY A 12 -2.42 -3.77 -6.86
C GLY A 12 -3.00 -3.40 -5.50
N GLU A 13 -2.26 -3.55 -4.41
CA GLU A 13 -2.84 -3.35 -3.08
C GLU A 13 -1.80 -2.78 -2.11
N ASN A 14 -2.16 -1.68 -1.44
CA ASN A 14 -1.44 -1.18 -0.28
C ASN A 14 -2.31 -1.38 0.96
N LEU A 15 -1.71 -1.92 2.03
CA LEU A 15 -2.39 -2.17 3.29
C LEU A 15 -1.75 -1.36 4.42
N TYR A 16 -2.57 -0.90 5.35
CA TYR A 16 -2.11 -0.20 6.54
C TYR A 16 -2.93 -0.63 7.76
N LYS A 17 -2.27 -0.77 8.91
CA LYS A 17 -2.94 -1.12 10.16
C LYS A 17 -2.43 -0.23 11.28
N ILE A 18 -3.37 0.38 12.00
CA ILE A 18 -3.09 1.16 13.19
C ILE A 18 -3.88 0.63 14.38
N ALA A 19 -3.24 0.63 15.56
CA ALA A 19 -3.87 0.29 16.83
C ALA A 19 -4.26 1.56 17.59
N GLY A 20 -5.49 1.62 18.12
CA GLY A 20 -5.93 2.70 19.01
C GLY A 20 -7.39 3.12 18.82
N THR A 21 -7.96 3.73 19.87
CA THR A 21 -9.35 4.23 19.93
C THR A 21 -9.50 5.69 19.48
N ALA A 22 -8.58 6.20 18.65
CA ALA A 22 -8.65 7.60 18.22
C ALA A 22 -9.90 7.80 17.32
N PRO A 23 -10.71 8.86 17.49
CA PRO A 23 -11.95 9.06 16.75
C PRO A 23 -11.72 9.25 15.23
N ILE A 24 -11.63 8.14 14.51
CA ILE A 24 -12.49 7.70 13.38
C ILE A 24 -12.99 8.80 12.40
N LEU A 25 -12.14 9.75 12.02
CA LEU A 25 -12.23 10.37 10.71
C LEU A 25 -10.90 10.18 9.98
N PHE A 26 -10.81 9.04 9.30
CA PHE A 26 -10.02 8.83 8.08
C PHE A 26 -8.56 9.28 8.12
N ASN A 27 -7.74 8.63 8.95
CA ASN A 27 -6.29 8.81 8.89
C ASN A 27 -5.64 8.06 7.72
N LEU A 28 -6.34 7.97 6.59
CA LEU A 28 -5.78 7.46 5.34
C LEU A 28 -4.57 8.30 4.93
N SER A 29 -4.54 9.59 5.27
CA SER A 29 -3.40 10.46 5.04
C SER A 29 -2.12 9.94 5.70
N SER A 30 -2.14 9.49 6.96
CA SER A 30 -0.93 8.88 7.55
C SER A 30 -0.52 7.59 6.85
N ALA A 31 -1.46 6.76 6.41
CA ALA A 31 -1.12 5.58 5.62
C ALA A 31 -0.44 5.98 4.29
N ILE A 32 -1.01 6.97 3.60
CA ILE A 32 -0.45 7.53 2.35
C ILE A 32 0.94 8.13 2.59
N GLU A 33 1.14 8.87 3.68
CA GLU A 33 2.44 9.45 4.06
C GLU A 33 3.47 8.37 4.36
N ASP A 34 3.12 7.35 5.14
CA ASP A 34 4.02 6.24 5.46
C ASP A 34 4.42 5.46 4.20
N TRP A 35 3.46 5.15 3.33
CA TRP A 35 3.72 4.53 2.03
C TRP A 35 4.59 5.43 1.13
N ALA A 36 4.31 6.74 1.08
CA ALA A 36 5.08 7.69 0.28
C ALA A 36 6.52 7.83 0.78
N ASN A 37 6.73 7.76 2.10
CA ASN A 37 8.03 7.89 2.73
C ASN A 37 8.99 6.74 2.39
N GLU A 38 8.51 5.63 1.82
CA GLU A 38 9.39 4.59 1.29
C GLU A 38 10.20 5.05 0.07
N VAL A 39 9.89 6.22 -0.51
CA VAL A 39 10.71 6.88 -1.55
C VAL A 39 12.18 6.99 -1.15
N GLN A 40 12.47 7.15 0.16
CA GLN A 40 13.82 7.23 0.68
C GLN A 40 14.65 5.94 0.46
N PHE A 41 13.97 4.82 0.17
CA PHE A 41 14.58 3.51 -0.07
C PHE A 41 14.59 3.10 -1.55
N TYR A 42 13.94 3.87 -2.42
CA TYR A 42 13.85 3.60 -3.85
C TYR A 42 14.84 4.45 -4.64
N SER A 43 15.55 3.84 -5.58
CA SER A 43 16.32 4.57 -6.58
C SER A 43 15.57 4.58 -7.92
N PRO A 44 15.50 5.73 -8.63
CA PRO A 44 14.95 5.74 -10.00
C PRO A 44 15.65 4.70 -10.88
N GLY A 45 14.86 3.99 -11.69
CA GLY A 45 15.31 2.85 -12.50
C GLY A 45 15.48 1.53 -11.74
N GLU A 46 15.24 1.50 -10.41
CA GLU A 46 15.35 0.25 -9.63
C GLU A 46 14.23 -0.73 -10.02
N ILE A 47 14.65 -1.94 -10.41
CA ILE A 47 13.77 -3.00 -10.88
C ILE A 47 13.02 -3.65 -9.72
N PHE A 48 11.70 -3.67 -9.82
CA PHE A 48 10.84 -4.30 -8.84
C PHE A 48 10.95 -5.83 -8.89
N ASN A 49 11.06 -6.46 -7.72
CA ASN A 49 11.12 -7.93 -7.58
C ASN A 49 10.64 -8.37 -6.18
N THR A 50 10.61 -9.68 -5.94
CA THR A 50 10.09 -10.22 -4.68
C THR A 50 10.94 -9.90 -3.45
N THR A 51 12.20 -9.49 -3.61
CA THR A 51 13.12 -9.21 -2.49
C THR A 51 13.05 -7.76 -2.00
N ASN A 52 12.53 -6.84 -2.82
CA ASN A 52 12.40 -5.42 -2.47
C ASN A 52 10.94 -4.98 -2.23
N PHE A 53 9.98 -5.90 -2.36
CA PHE A 53 8.56 -5.68 -2.08
C PHE A 53 8.32 -4.99 -0.72
N GLU A 54 8.90 -5.53 0.35
CA GLU A 54 8.73 -4.98 1.72
C GLU A 54 9.47 -3.65 1.96
N ARG A 55 10.36 -3.25 1.04
CA ARG A 55 11.23 -2.08 1.24
C ARG A 55 10.65 -0.80 0.66
N PHE A 56 10.02 -0.89 -0.51
CA PHE A 56 9.43 0.25 -1.22
C PHE A 56 8.21 -0.11 -2.07
N GLY A 57 7.59 -1.28 -1.82
CA GLY A 57 6.44 -1.76 -2.58
C GLY A 57 5.23 -0.84 -2.50
N HIS A 58 5.00 -0.21 -1.35
CA HIS A 58 3.87 0.71 -1.25
C HIS A 58 4.11 1.97 -2.05
N TYR A 59 5.33 2.54 -1.95
CA TYR A 59 5.70 3.73 -2.72
C TYR A 59 5.62 3.49 -4.23
N THR A 60 6.26 2.42 -4.71
CA THR A 60 6.32 2.11 -6.14
C THR A 60 4.93 1.87 -6.72
N GLN A 61 4.01 1.24 -5.99
CA GLN A 61 2.62 1.11 -6.41
C GLN A 61 1.92 2.46 -6.55
N MET A 62 2.16 3.42 -5.64
CA MET A 62 1.53 4.74 -5.69
C MET A 62 1.94 5.56 -6.92
N VAL A 63 3.18 5.41 -7.36
CA VAL A 63 3.76 6.19 -8.47
C VAL A 63 3.84 5.40 -9.78
N TRP A 64 3.24 4.22 -9.83
CA TRP A 64 3.33 3.34 -10.99
C TRP A 64 2.64 3.97 -12.21
N PRO A 65 3.33 4.13 -13.35
CA PRO A 65 2.90 5.03 -14.44
C PRO A 65 1.68 4.50 -15.19
N THR A 66 1.50 3.18 -15.24
CA THR A 66 0.38 2.53 -15.92
C THR A 66 -0.87 2.44 -15.04
N THR A 67 -0.77 2.57 -13.72
CA THR A 67 -1.91 2.62 -12.81
C THR A 67 -2.74 3.88 -13.07
N LYS A 68 -4.06 3.73 -13.25
CA LYS A 68 -4.96 4.83 -13.65
C LYS A 68 -6.08 5.12 -12.66
N SER A 69 -6.38 4.18 -11.77
CA SER A 69 -7.46 4.31 -10.81
C SER A 69 -7.05 3.70 -9.49
N ILE A 70 -7.58 4.29 -8.42
CA ILE A 70 -7.39 3.86 -7.04
C ILE A 70 -8.74 3.87 -6.34
N GLY A 71 -9.01 2.86 -5.53
CA GLY A 71 -10.15 2.83 -4.60
C GLY A 71 -9.65 2.43 -3.22
N CYS A 72 -10.04 3.17 -2.18
CA CYS A 72 -9.60 2.91 -0.81
C CYS A 72 -10.79 2.65 0.12
N CYS A 73 -10.60 1.77 1.08
CA CYS A 73 -11.56 1.50 2.15
C CYS A 73 -10.87 1.45 3.52
N ALA A 74 -11.67 1.63 4.56
CA ALA A 74 -11.26 1.46 5.93
C ALA A 74 -12.23 0.54 6.65
N ALA A 75 -11.72 -0.36 7.48
CA ALA A 75 -12.52 -1.24 8.31
C ALA A 75 -12.01 -1.21 9.75
N GLU A 76 -12.92 -1.00 10.70
CA GLU A 76 -12.62 -1.04 12.12
C GLU A 76 -12.91 -2.44 12.68
N ASN A 77 -11.95 -2.99 13.42
CA ASN A 77 -12.15 -4.19 14.22
C ASN A 77 -12.45 -3.79 15.67
N GLY A 78 -13.74 -3.64 15.98
CA GLY A 78 -14.22 -3.15 17.28
C GLY A 78 -13.88 -4.02 18.50
N LEU A 79 -13.37 -5.24 18.32
CA LEU A 79 -12.88 -6.08 19.44
C LEU A 79 -11.45 -5.74 19.86
N LEU A 80 -10.64 -5.19 18.95
CA LEU A 80 -9.22 -4.93 19.16
C LEU A 80 -8.85 -3.45 18.99
N SER A 81 -9.84 -2.58 18.76
CA SER A 81 -9.66 -1.15 18.46
C SER A 81 -8.58 -0.91 17.39
N ASN A 82 -8.57 -1.74 16.34
CA ASN A 82 -7.66 -1.56 15.21
C ASN A 82 -8.43 -1.07 14.00
N VAL A 83 -7.84 -0.15 13.24
CA VAL A 83 -8.34 0.23 11.92
C VAL A 83 -7.41 -0.32 10.86
N ILE A 84 -7.98 -0.95 9.85
CA ILE A 84 -7.29 -1.42 8.66
C ILE A 84 -7.70 -0.52 7.50
N TYR A 85 -6.71 -0.04 6.75
CA TYR A 85 -6.92 0.62 5.47
C TYR A 85 -6.41 -0.29 4.35
N ALA A 86 -7.14 -0.33 3.25
CA ALA A 86 -6.73 -0.96 2.02
C ALA A 86 -6.98 -0.02 0.86
N CYS A 87 -5.99 0.16 -0.02
CA CYS A 87 -6.15 0.83 -1.30
C CYS A 87 -5.82 -0.15 -2.41
N GLU A 88 -6.75 -0.31 -3.35
CA GLU A 88 -6.57 -1.13 -4.54
C GLU A 88 -6.31 -0.26 -5.77
N TYR A 89 -5.43 -0.72 -6.65
CA TYR A 89 -4.89 0.01 -7.80
C TYR A 89 -5.14 -0.75 -9.10
N SER A 90 -5.60 -0.04 -10.13
CA SER A 90 -5.89 -0.63 -11.44
C SER A 90 -5.44 0.26 -12.60
N PRO A 91 -4.71 -0.28 -13.61
CA PRO A 91 -3.99 -1.56 -13.59
C PRO A 91 -3.01 -1.70 -12.41
N PRO A 92 -2.68 -2.93 -11.96
CA PRO A 92 -1.72 -3.15 -10.88
C PRO A 92 -0.34 -2.63 -11.27
N GLY A 93 0.37 -2.07 -10.29
CA GLY A 93 1.78 -1.73 -10.41
C GLY A 93 2.65 -2.89 -9.93
N ASN A 94 3.88 -2.58 -9.51
CA ASN A 94 4.81 -3.54 -8.91
C ASN A 94 5.04 -4.78 -9.78
N VAL A 95 5.09 -4.58 -11.09
CA VAL A 95 5.30 -5.65 -12.06
C VAL A 95 6.74 -6.13 -11.94
N ILE A 96 6.91 -7.42 -11.67
CA ILE A 96 8.23 -8.02 -11.51
C ILE A 96 9.03 -7.85 -12.81
N GLY A 97 10.24 -7.30 -12.69
CA GLY A 97 11.12 -7.05 -13.83
C GLY A 97 10.97 -5.68 -14.46
N GLU A 98 10.06 -4.83 -13.95
CA GLU A 98 9.87 -3.46 -14.40
C GLU A 98 10.28 -2.46 -13.30
N ALA A 99 10.68 -1.25 -13.70
CA ALA A 99 10.87 -0.12 -12.79
C ALA A 99 9.61 0.74 -12.76
N ALA A 100 9.35 1.40 -11.62
CA ALA A 100 8.23 2.34 -11.52
C ALA A 100 8.47 3.57 -12.41
N TYR A 101 9.68 4.12 -12.40
CA TYR A 101 10.09 5.23 -13.26
C TYR A 101 11.61 5.30 -13.34
N GLU A 102 12.12 6.08 -14.32
CA GLU A 102 13.54 6.39 -14.54
C GLU A 102 13.95 7.73 -13.91
#